data_AF-A0A1A3CEM8-F1
#
_entry.id   AF-A0A1A3CEM8-F1
#
_cell.length_a   1.000
_cell.length_b   1.000
_cell.length_c   1.000
_cell.angle_alpha   90.00
_cell.angle_beta   90.00
_cell.angle_gamma   90.00
#
_symmetry.space_group_name_H-M   'P 1'
#
loop_
_entity.id
_entity.type
_entity.pdbx_description
1 polymer ?
#
loop_
_entity_poly.entity_id
_entity_poly.type
_entity_poly.pdbx_seq_one_letter_code
_entity_poly.pdbx_strand_id
1 'polypeptide(L)'
;MLLVIGLVIKFIWWILGAAALVALFFLVRALVRWYARRSEEYARYWDALCARADQQHNWVLQGDDRGIYGVEGADLMRKVRRFG
;
A
#
# COMPACT_ATOMS: atom_id res chain seq x y z
N MET A 1 31.65 -39.05 18.02
CA MET A 1 30.24 -38.96 18.48
C MET A 1 29.73 -37.52 18.59
N LEU A 2 30.43 -36.61 19.28
CA LEU A 2 30.00 -35.21 19.44
C LEU A 2 29.83 -34.43 18.11
N LEU A 3 30.70 -34.65 17.12
CA LEU A 3 30.58 -34.02 15.79
C LEU A 3 29.32 -34.49 15.04
N VAL A 4 28.96 -35.76 15.16
CA VAL A 4 27.75 -36.33 14.54
C VAL A 4 26.49 -35.77 15.20
N ILE A 5 26.49 -35.67 16.53
CA ILE A 5 25.38 -35.09 17.28
C ILE A 5 25.17 -33.61 16.92
N GLY A 6 26.26 -32.84 16.84
CA GLY A 6 26.20 -31.43 16.40
C GLY A 6 25.69 -31.26 14.97
N LEU A 7 26.06 -32.18 14.06
CA LEU A 7 25.57 -32.20 12.69
C LEU A 7 24.06 -32.48 12.64
N VAL A 8 23.58 -33.49 13.39
CA VAL A 8 22.16 -33.86 13.45
C VAL A 8 21.31 -32.70 14.02
N ILE A 9 21.77 -32.07 15.10
CA ILE A 9 21.08 -30.91 15.68
C ILE A 9 20.97 -29.78 14.64
N LYS A 10 22.08 -29.46 13.95
CA LYS A 10 22.09 -28.38 12.96
C LYS A 10 21.16 -28.65 11.79
N PHE A 11 21.09 -29.89 11.29
CA PHE A 11 20.17 -30.27 10.22
C PHE A 11 18.69 -30.17 10.63
N ILE A 12 18.34 -30.56 11.85
CA ILE A 12 16.97 -30.44 12.37
C ILE A 12 16.54 -28.97 12.44
N TRP A 13 17.42 -28.07 12.88
CA TRP A 13 17.13 -26.63 12.92
C TRP A 13 16.86 -26.02 11.54
N TRP A 14 17.55 -26.50 10.50
CA TRP A 14 17.25 -26.07 9.12
C TRP A 14 15.87 -26.51 8.66
N ILE A 15 15.47 -27.74 8.99
CA ILE A 15 14.14 -28.26 8.68
C ILE A 15 13.07 -27.49 9.46
N LEU A 16 13.29 -27.26 10.75
CA LEU A 16 12.38 -26.47 11.59
C LEU A 16 12.24 -25.03 11.07
N GLY A 17 13.35 -24.40 10.69
CA GLY A 17 13.36 -23.05 10.12
C GLY A 17 12.59 -22.98 8.81
N ALA A 18 12.81 -23.94 7.91
CA ALA A 18 12.07 -24.03 6.65
C ALA A 18 10.56 -24.25 6.89
N ALA A 19 10.21 -25.16 7.79
CA ALA A 19 8.82 -25.42 8.16
C ALA A 19 8.14 -24.18 8.77
N ALA A 20 8.86 -23.46 9.64
CA ALA A 20 8.37 -22.22 10.23
C ALA A 20 8.14 -21.13 9.18
N LEU A 21 9.04 -20.96 8.20
CA LEU A 21 8.85 -20.01 7.10
C LEU A 21 7.63 -20.35 6.25
N VAL A 22 7.45 -21.63 5.91
CA VAL A 22 6.28 -22.09 5.15
C VAL A 22 4.99 -21.83 5.95
N ALA A 23 4.97 -22.20 7.24
CA ALA A 23 3.83 -21.96 8.11
C ALA A 23 3.50 -20.47 8.22
N LEU A 24 4.51 -19.61 8.39
CA LEU A 24 4.35 -18.16 8.43
C LEU A 24 3.79 -17.61 7.12
N PHE A 25 4.29 -18.10 5.97
CA PHE A 25 3.78 -17.70 4.66
C PHE A 25 2.29 -18.03 4.50
N PHE A 26 1.88 -19.23 4.90
CA PHE A 26 0.47 -19.63 4.87
C PHE A 26 -0.38 -18.82 5.86
N LEU A 27 0.14 -18.54 7.06
CA LEU A 27 -0.54 -17.73 8.07
C LEU A 27 -0.79 -16.31 7.57
N VAL A 28 0.24 -15.66 7.03
CA VAL A 28 0.14 -14.30 6.45
C VAL A 28 -0.83 -14.30 5.27
N ARG A 29 -0.75 -15.29 4.38
CA ARG A 29 -1.66 -15.40 3.23
C ARG A 29 -3.12 -15.58 3.67
N ALA A 30 -3.36 -16.38 4.70
CA ALA A 30 -4.69 -16.59 5.27
C ALA A 30 -5.22 -15.32 5.95
N LEU A 31 -4.38 -14.64 6.73
CA LEU A 31 -4.70 -13.36 7.37
C LEU A 31 -5.05 -12.29 6.34
N VAL A 32 -4.24 -12.13 5.29
CA VAL A 32 -4.52 -11.19 4.20
C VAL A 32 -5.84 -11.53 3.51
N ARG A 33 -6.13 -12.81 3.26
CA ARG A 33 -7.39 -13.23 2.62
C ARG A 33 -8.61 -13.05 3.53
N TRP A 34 -8.44 -13.20 4.84
CA TRP A 34 -9.47 -12.96 5.84
C TRP A 34 -9.73 -11.45 6.00
N TYR A 35 -8.68 -10.65 6.08
CA TYR A 35 -8.75 -9.20 6.06
C TYR A 35 -9.30 -8.67 4.74
N ALA A 36 -8.96 -9.26 3.60
CA ALA A 36 -9.47 -8.84 2.29
C ALA A 36 -11.00 -8.88 2.24
N ARG A 37 -11.62 -9.95 2.77
CA ARG A 37 -13.09 -10.02 2.89
C ARG A 37 -13.69 -8.97 3.82
N ARG A 38 -12.92 -8.51 4.80
CA ARG A 38 -13.28 -7.40 5.69
C ARG A 38 -12.96 -6.03 5.07
N SER A 39 -11.99 -5.98 4.17
CA SER A 39 -11.43 -4.77 3.60
C SER A 39 -11.97 -4.45 2.22
N GLU A 40 -12.87 -5.26 1.64
CA GLU A 40 -13.60 -4.87 0.42
C GLU A 40 -14.34 -3.54 0.62
N GLU A 41 -14.76 -3.24 1.86
CA GLU A 41 -15.30 -1.92 2.23
C GLU A 41 -14.22 -0.81 2.22
N TYR A 42 -13.00 -1.12 2.66
CA TYR A 42 -11.86 -0.17 2.68
C TYR A 42 -11.19 0.00 1.32
N ALA A 43 -11.17 -1.04 0.47
CA ALA A 43 -10.56 -1.02 -0.85
C ALA A 43 -11.26 -0.01 -1.76
N ARG A 44 -12.59 0.08 -1.68
CA ARG A 44 -13.38 1.11 -2.39
C ARG A 44 -13.02 2.52 -1.95
N TYR A 45 -12.71 2.72 -0.66
CA TYR A 45 -12.29 4.02 -0.15
C TYR A 45 -10.91 4.42 -0.67
N TRP A 46 -9.95 3.48 -0.67
CA TRP A 46 -8.61 3.72 -1.19
C TRP A 46 -8.58 3.91 -2.71
N ASP A 47 -9.37 3.15 -3.48
CA ASP A 47 -9.49 3.35 -4.93
C ASP A 47 -10.05 4.74 -5.25
N ALA A 48 -11.07 5.19 -4.52
CA ALA A 48 -11.62 6.53 -4.67
C ALA A 48 -10.65 7.64 -4.24
N LEU A 49 -9.68 7.35 -3.37
CA LEU A 49 -8.64 8.27 -2.96
C LEU A 49 -7.52 8.34 -4.01
N CYS A 50 -7.07 7.19 -4.51
CA CYS A 50 -6.11 7.09 -5.61
C CYS A 50 -6.64 7.79 -6.88
N ALA A 51 -7.89 7.54 -7.26
CA ALA A 51 -8.50 8.21 -8.41
C ALA A 51 -8.54 9.73 -8.27
N ARG A 52 -8.76 10.25 -7.05
CA ARG A 52 -8.71 11.70 -6.77
C ARG A 52 -7.29 12.25 -6.82
N ALA A 53 -6.31 11.52 -6.30
CA ALA A 53 -4.91 11.90 -6.36
C ALA A 53 -4.40 11.94 -7.81
N ASP A 54 -4.77 10.96 -8.63
CA ASP A 54 -4.42 10.92 -10.05
C ASP A 54 -5.05 12.09 -10.83
N GLN A 55 -6.29 12.46 -10.47
CA GLN A 55 -6.97 13.61 -11.08
C GLN A 55 -6.28 14.94 -10.72
N GLN A 56 -5.85 15.09 -9.46
CA GLN A 56 -5.05 16.25 -9.04
C GLN A 56 -3.68 16.28 -9.72
N HIS A 57 -3.03 15.13 -9.85
CA HIS A 57 -1.75 15.00 -10.54
C HIS A 57 -1.86 15.40 -12.02
N ASN A 58 -2.95 15.02 -12.68
CA ASN A 58 -3.22 15.40 -14.06
C ASN A 58 -3.48 16.91 -14.22
N TRP A 59 -4.14 17.56 -13.25
CA TRP A 59 -4.33 19.02 -13.26
C TRP A 59 -3.00 19.78 -13.10
N VAL A 60 -2.09 19.28 -12.27
CA VAL A 60 -0.74 19.84 -12.15
C VAL A 60 0.04 19.70 -13.46
N LEU A 61 -0.04 18.54 -14.12
CA LEU A 61 0.64 18.31 -15.40
C LEU A 61 0.09 19.16 -16.55
N GLN A 62 -1.20 19.49 -16.52
CA GLN A 62 -1.84 20.38 -17.50
C GLN A 62 -1.56 21.87 -17.24
N GLY A 63 -0.84 22.21 -16.17
CA GLY A 63 -0.59 23.60 -15.78
C GLY A 63 -1.87 24.34 -15.37
N ASP A 64 -2.91 23.62 -14.96
CA ASP A 64 -4.16 24.19 -14.47
C ASP A 64 -3.95 24.62 -13.00
N ASP A 65 -4.23 25.90 -12.69
CA ASP A 65 -4.13 26.48 -11.33
C ASP A 65 -4.96 25.68 -10.29
N ARG A 66 -5.90 24.82 -10.73
CA ARG A 66 -6.64 23.85 -9.90
C ARG A 66 -5.78 22.76 -9.27
N GLY A 67 -4.63 22.42 -9.86
CA GLY A 67 -3.73 21.39 -9.35
C GLY A 67 -3.03 21.79 -8.04
N ILE A 68 -2.83 23.09 -7.81
CA ILE A 68 -2.15 23.63 -6.61
C ILE A 68 -3.17 24.13 -5.57
N TYR A 69 -4.27 24.76 -6.00
CA TYR A 69 -5.22 25.43 -5.10
C TYR A 69 -6.58 24.72 -4.93
N GLY A 70 -6.83 23.62 -5.66
CA GLY A 70 -8.14 22.99 -5.71
C GLY A 70 -9.18 23.79 -6.50
N VAL A 71 -10.39 23.23 -6.67
CA VAL A 71 -11.43 23.80 -7.54
C VAL A 71 -11.91 25.17 -7.05
N GLU A 72 -12.08 25.33 -5.73
CA GLU A 72 -12.53 26.58 -5.11
C GLU A 72 -11.43 27.66 -5.12
N GLY A 73 -10.18 27.28 -4.85
CA GLY A 73 -9.04 28.20 -4.85
C GLY A 73 -8.71 28.73 -6.25
N ALA A 74 -8.84 27.89 -7.28
CA ALA A 74 -8.62 28.31 -8.66
C ALA A 74 -9.69 29.30 -9.17
N ASP A 75 -10.94 29.16 -8.73
CA ASP A 75 -12.00 30.11 -9.10
C ASP A 75 -11.84 31.46 -8.39
N LEU A 76 -11.34 31.47 -7.15
CA LEU A 76 -10.98 32.68 -6.43
C LEU A 76 -9.83 33.43 -7.13
N MET A 77 -8.78 32.70 -7.51
CA MET A 77 -7.59 33.27 -8.14
C MET A 77 -7.89 33.81 -9.55
N ARG A 78 -8.79 33.15 -10.29
CA ARG A 78 -9.28 33.65 -11.59
C ARG A 78 -10.06 34.95 -11.45
N LYS A 79 -10.84 35.14 -10.37
CA LYS A 79 -11.53 36.41 -10.11
C LYS A 79 -10.54 37.51 -9.76
N VAL A 80 -9.57 37.26 -8.87
CA VAL A 80 -8.56 38.25 -8.50
C VAL A 80 -7.75 38.73 -9.71
N ARG A 81 -7.33 37.82 -10.59
CA ARG A 81 -6.58 38.16 -11.82
C ARG A 81 -7.40 38.92 -12.88
N ARG A 82 -8.74 38.95 -12.76
CA ARG A 82 -9.64 39.62 -13.71
C ARG A 82 -10.05 41.04 -13.26
N PHE A 83 -9.80 41.38 -12.00
CA PHE A 83 -10.13 42.68 -11.39
C PHE A 83 -8.89 43.54 -11.08
N GLY A 84 -7.68 43.07 -11.39
CA GLY A 84 -6.45 43.86 -11.42
C GLY A 84 -6.04 44.17 -12.84
#